data_AF-A0A1V6SYU6-F1
#
_entry.id   AF-A0A1V6SYU6-F1
#
_cell.length_a   1.000
_cell.length_b   1.000
_cell.length_c   1.000
_cell.angle_alpha   90.00
_cell.angle_beta   90.00
_cell.angle_gamma   90.00
#
_symmetry.space_group_name_H-M   'P 1'
#
loop_
_entity.id
_entity.type
_entity.pdbx_description
1 polymer ?
#
loop_
_entity_poly.entity_id
_entity_poly.type
_entity_poly.pdbx_seq_one_letter_code
_entity_poly.pdbx_strand_id
1 'polypeptide(L)'
;MVSLFQELQSWDQNSRLRLNLAIRGRRRGLAPELHTQHSEIAADYRWDYRDGRILSIPPYRARFLKDMSDLPSLPCIEKLSFLNRNQIWTGAMRTIIQRCTSIVELELDLEEFVRPDHLEYIQARREALSSLVGSIPKSLRVLLYQGHDDAPWKPAMSPLNVIPSGVDSVSFNLRDLSIHLQQLKLVNTTIAYDCLSPLDEKGQPKPGSLQLNWPYLEVLELEGIPPWLPSGEPTYHNTPEDQSEIDEIENWEDVICDVEAGWGWPELPTEEHFHRLLISLGYAAQRMPRLKNVKIEVESHRQFTFCLQNKAAQIILKWECFYPYQPDSRVAKAWDFDLDDVKSHPQYEDKISVILRTWPPNTPI
;
A
#
# COMPACT_ATOMS: atom_id res chain seq x y z
N MET A 1 1.89 -30.08 -2.51
CA MET A 1 2.62 -29.02 -3.23
C MET A 1 3.68 -29.58 -4.16
N VAL A 2 4.63 -30.39 -3.67
CA VAL A 2 5.68 -31.05 -4.51
C VAL A 2 5.09 -31.78 -5.71
N SER A 3 4.08 -32.62 -5.50
CA SER A 3 3.43 -33.36 -6.59
C SER A 3 2.80 -32.45 -7.65
N LEU A 4 2.21 -31.32 -7.25
CA LEU A 4 1.67 -30.35 -8.22
C LEU A 4 2.78 -29.74 -9.06
N PHE A 5 3.91 -29.38 -8.46
CA PHE A 5 5.05 -28.82 -9.19
C PHE A 5 5.67 -29.85 -10.15
N GLN A 6 5.78 -31.11 -9.73
CA GLN A 6 6.25 -32.20 -10.60
C GLN A 6 5.31 -32.42 -11.79
N GLU A 7 4.00 -32.40 -11.54
CA GLU A 7 2.99 -32.54 -12.59
C GLU A 7 3.05 -31.36 -13.57
N LEU A 8 3.01 -30.12 -13.08
CA LEU A 8 3.07 -28.91 -13.91
C LEU A 8 4.38 -28.78 -14.69
N GLN A 9 5.49 -29.31 -14.16
CA GLN A 9 6.77 -29.36 -14.87
C GLN A 9 6.72 -30.28 -16.09
N SER A 10 5.88 -31.31 -16.07
CA SER A 10 5.72 -32.24 -17.20
C SER A 10 4.87 -31.67 -18.34
N TRP A 11 4.16 -30.57 -18.10
CA TRP A 11 3.32 -29.92 -19.11
C TRP A 11 4.17 -29.09 -20.07
N ASP A 12 3.59 -28.73 -21.22
CA ASP A 12 4.27 -27.87 -22.20
C ASP A 12 4.64 -26.53 -21.56
N GLN A 13 5.92 -26.20 -21.57
CA GLN A 13 6.50 -24.99 -21.00
C GLN A 13 6.01 -23.72 -21.70
N ASN A 14 5.51 -23.83 -22.93
CA ASN A 14 4.90 -22.72 -23.67
C ASN A 14 3.43 -22.49 -23.31
N SER A 15 2.84 -23.37 -22.50
CA SER A 15 1.50 -23.17 -21.97
C SER A 15 1.46 -21.88 -21.16
N ARG A 16 0.37 -21.12 -21.29
CA ARG A 16 0.15 -19.86 -20.57
C ARG A 16 -0.93 -20.05 -19.51
N LEU A 17 -0.54 -20.67 -18.41
CA LEU A 17 -1.48 -21.10 -17.39
C LEU A 17 -1.73 -20.01 -16.35
N ARG A 18 -2.94 -20.02 -15.80
CA ARG A 18 -3.30 -19.30 -14.58
C ARG A 18 -3.37 -20.28 -13.42
N LEU A 19 -2.64 -20.00 -12.35
CA LEU A 19 -2.67 -20.76 -11.11
C LEU A 19 -3.26 -19.91 -9.99
N ASN A 20 -4.38 -20.36 -9.43
CA ASN A 20 -5.02 -19.74 -8.27
C ASN A 20 -4.80 -20.63 -7.05
N LEU A 21 -4.13 -20.11 -6.03
CA LEU A 21 -3.83 -20.83 -4.80
C LEU A 21 -4.67 -20.30 -3.66
N ALA A 22 -5.45 -21.19 -3.04
CA ALA A 22 -6.39 -20.87 -1.98
C ALA A 22 -6.37 -22.00 -0.95
N ILE A 23 -6.43 -21.66 0.33
CA ILE A 23 -6.55 -22.68 1.39
C ILE A 23 -8.00 -23.14 1.49
N ARG A 24 -8.24 -24.43 1.27
CA ARG A 24 -9.59 -25.03 1.43
C ARG A 24 -9.98 -25.33 2.88
N GLY A 25 -9.01 -25.36 3.78
CA GLY A 25 -9.23 -25.58 5.21
C GLY A 25 -7.94 -25.92 5.95
N ARG A 26 -8.03 -25.97 7.29
CA ARG A 26 -6.94 -26.36 8.18
C ARG A 26 -7.30 -27.63 8.96
N ARG A 27 -6.32 -28.49 9.22
CA ARG A 27 -6.50 -29.60 10.18
C ARG A 27 -6.54 -29.02 11.59
N ARG A 28 -7.62 -29.27 12.33
CA ARG A 28 -7.75 -28.87 13.75
C ARG A 28 -6.63 -29.54 14.57
N GLY A 29 -5.99 -28.78 15.45
CA GLY A 29 -4.95 -29.28 16.39
C GLY A 29 -3.50 -29.26 15.89
N LEU A 30 -3.24 -28.87 14.63
CA LEU A 30 -1.88 -28.71 14.08
C LEU A 30 -1.51 -27.24 13.82
N ALA A 31 -2.40 -26.31 14.16
CA ALA A 31 -2.07 -24.89 14.16
C ALA A 31 -1.15 -24.63 15.36
N PRO A 32 0.08 -24.13 15.16
CA PRO A 32 0.93 -23.70 16.26
C PRO A 32 0.28 -22.54 17.02
N GLU A 33 -0.60 -21.79 16.36
CA GLU A 33 -1.37 -20.71 16.96
C GLU A 33 -2.76 -21.24 17.39
N LEU A 34 -2.84 -21.71 18.63
CA LEU A 34 -4.10 -21.94 19.32
C LEU A 34 -4.74 -20.56 19.54
N HIS A 35 -6.06 -20.44 19.29
CA HIS A 35 -6.87 -19.31 19.75
C HIS A 35 -6.79 -17.99 18.93
N THR A 36 -7.25 -18.03 17.67
CA THR A 36 -7.39 -16.83 16.81
C THR A 36 -8.85 -16.36 16.73
N GLN A 37 -9.18 -15.16 17.24
CA GLN A 37 -10.43 -14.46 16.93
C GLN A 37 -10.11 -13.12 16.27
N HIS A 38 -10.83 -12.82 15.19
CA HIS A 38 -10.83 -11.51 14.55
C HIS A 38 -11.68 -10.56 15.40
N SER A 39 -11.14 -9.40 15.73
CA SER A 39 -11.83 -8.39 16.53
C SER A 39 -11.34 -7.01 16.14
N GLU A 40 -12.04 -6.37 15.22
CA GLU A 40 -11.79 -4.98 14.78
C GLU A 40 -12.24 -3.94 15.81
N ILE A 41 -13.06 -4.35 16.80
CA ILE A 41 -13.63 -3.46 17.80
C ILE A 41 -12.64 -3.31 18.96
N ALA A 42 -12.15 -2.09 19.18
CA ALA A 42 -11.24 -1.77 20.28
C ALA A 42 -11.80 -2.16 21.64
N ALA A 43 -13.10 -2.04 21.89
CA ALA A 43 -13.74 -2.41 23.16
C ALA A 43 -13.85 -3.92 23.43
N ASP A 44 -13.67 -4.75 22.39
CA ASP A 44 -13.51 -6.19 22.57
C ASP A 44 -12.09 -6.53 23.06
N TYR A 45 -11.22 -5.53 23.20
CA TYR A 45 -9.98 -5.60 23.99
C TYR A 45 -10.34 -5.96 25.44
N ARG A 46 -10.15 -7.24 25.78
CA ARG A 46 -10.13 -7.69 27.17
C ARG A 46 -8.70 -7.68 27.71
N TRP A 47 -8.54 -7.26 28.96
CA TRP A 47 -7.27 -7.21 29.69
C TRP A 47 -6.43 -8.50 29.61
N ASP A 48 -7.09 -9.66 29.44
CA ASP A 48 -6.49 -11.00 29.38
C ASP A 48 -5.63 -11.28 28.11
N TYR A 49 -5.53 -10.33 27.17
CA TYR A 49 -4.81 -10.53 25.91
C TYR A 49 -3.41 -9.91 25.84
N ARG A 50 -2.96 -9.20 26.89
CA ARG A 50 -1.62 -8.57 26.94
C ARG A 50 -0.46 -9.55 26.93
N ASP A 51 -0.69 -10.75 27.45
CA ASP A 51 0.28 -11.85 27.47
C ASP A 51 -0.10 -13.00 26.52
N GLY A 52 -1.11 -12.79 25.67
CA GLY A 52 -1.60 -13.78 24.69
C GLY A 52 -2.27 -15.01 25.30
N ARG A 53 -2.63 -15.01 26.60
CA ARG A 53 -3.00 -16.26 27.31
C ARG A 53 -4.38 -16.83 27.05
N ILE A 54 -5.28 -16.15 26.35
CA ILE A 54 -6.60 -16.75 26.03
C ILE A 54 -6.89 -16.83 24.53
N LEU A 55 -6.73 -15.77 23.73
CA LEU A 55 -6.86 -15.77 22.25
C LEU A 55 -6.15 -14.55 21.61
N SER A 56 -4.85 -14.64 21.30
CA SER A 56 -4.15 -13.71 20.38
C SER A 56 -2.81 -14.34 19.97
N ILE A 57 -2.21 -13.95 18.84
CA ILE A 57 -1.00 -14.50 18.13
C ILE A 57 -1.44 -15.23 16.82
N PRO A 58 -0.70 -15.07 15.69
CA PRO A 58 -1.26 -14.76 14.38
C PRO A 58 -2.16 -15.86 13.81
N PRO A 59 -3.05 -15.51 12.87
CA PRO A 59 -3.90 -16.50 12.21
C PRO A 59 -3.04 -17.62 11.62
N TYR A 60 -3.57 -18.85 11.68
CA TYR A 60 -2.94 -19.99 11.03
C TYR A 60 -2.63 -19.66 9.57
N ARG A 61 -1.38 -19.91 9.17
CA ARG A 61 -0.93 -19.75 7.78
C ARG A 61 -0.37 -21.04 7.23
N ALA A 62 -0.77 -21.41 6.02
CA ALA A 62 -0.06 -22.48 5.32
C ALA A 62 1.37 -22.03 5.03
N ARG A 63 2.30 -22.84 5.50
CA ARG A 63 3.73 -22.67 5.27
C ARG A 63 4.36 -24.01 4.97
N PHE A 64 5.50 -23.97 4.32
CA PHE A 64 6.33 -25.16 4.16
C PHE A 64 7.00 -25.49 5.49
N LEU A 65 6.93 -26.77 5.88
CA LEU A 65 7.56 -27.27 7.12
C LEU A 65 9.04 -27.58 6.94
N LYS A 66 9.52 -27.57 5.70
CA LYS A 66 10.90 -27.81 5.29
C LYS A 66 11.26 -26.76 4.26
N ASP A 67 12.56 -26.58 4.04
CA ASP A 67 13.02 -25.81 2.91
C ASP A 67 12.52 -26.46 1.61
N MET A 68 11.99 -25.62 0.70
CA MET A 68 11.43 -26.02 -0.58
C MET A 68 12.20 -25.39 -1.74
N SER A 69 13.48 -25.08 -1.49
CA SER A 69 14.43 -24.58 -2.48
C SER A 69 14.72 -25.56 -3.64
N ASP A 70 14.25 -26.80 -3.55
CA ASP A 70 14.40 -27.82 -4.61
C ASP A 70 13.13 -28.00 -5.45
N LEU A 71 12.11 -27.15 -5.27
CA LEU A 71 10.92 -27.20 -6.11
C LEU A 71 11.28 -27.02 -7.60
N PRO A 72 10.65 -27.77 -8.52
CA PRO A 72 10.76 -27.56 -9.95
C PRO A 72 10.49 -26.12 -10.39
N SER A 73 11.17 -25.66 -11.44
CA SER A 73 10.81 -24.41 -12.12
C SER A 73 9.57 -24.62 -13.00
N LEU A 74 8.67 -23.65 -13.01
CA LEU A 74 7.37 -23.67 -13.67
C LEU A 74 7.25 -22.48 -14.65
N PRO A 75 7.91 -22.54 -15.83
CA PRO A 75 7.82 -21.49 -16.84
C PRO A 75 6.45 -21.39 -17.51
N CYS A 76 5.60 -22.42 -17.37
CA CYS A 76 4.25 -22.47 -17.93
C CYS A 76 3.21 -21.63 -17.15
N ILE A 77 3.58 -21.07 -16.00
CA ILE A 77 2.67 -20.22 -15.21
C ILE A 77 2.86 -18.76 -15.63
N GLU A 78 1.86 -18.21 -16.30
CA GLU A 78 1.81 -16.81 -16.73
C GLU A 78 1.10 -15.94 -15.68
N LYS A 79 0.07 -16.47 -15.01
CA LYS A 79 -0.71 -15.72 -14.00
C LYS A 79 -0.75 -16.47 -12.68
N LEU A 80 -0.47 -15.79 -11.58
CA LEU A 80 -0.47 -16.39 -10.25
C LEU A 80 -1.29 -15.52 -9.29
N SER A 81 -2.31 -16.11 -8.67
CA SER A 81 -3.12 -15.44 -7.65
C SER A 81 -3.06 -16.22 -6.35
N PHE A 82 -2.78 -15.53 -5.25
CA PHE A 82 -2.94 -16.06 -3.90
C PHE A 82 -4.23 -15.49 -3.32
N LEU A 83 -5.23 -16.35 -3.16
CA LEU A 83 -6.57 -16.00 -2.74
C LEU A 83 -6.81 -16.42 -1.29
N ASN A 84 -7.91 -15.93 -0.72
CA ASN A 84 -8.34 -16.14 0.67
C ASN A 84 -7.53 -15.35 1.70
N ARG A 85 -7.20 -14.08 1.40
CA ARG A 85 -6.52 -13.19 2.33
C ARG A 85 -5.17 -13.75 2.79
N ASN A 86 -4.73 -13.33 3.96
CA ASN A 86 -3.51 -13.72 4.67
C ASN A 86 -3.30 -15.20 5.01
N GLN A 87 -4.07 -16.13 4.45
CA GLN A 87 -4.05 -17.54 4.85
C GLN A 87 -2.77 -18.30 4.43
N ILE A 88 -2.01 -17.82 3.44
CA ILE A 88 -0.73 -18.42 3.04
C ILE A 88 0.40 -17.54 3.57
N TRP A 89 1.41 -18.15 4.19
CA TRP A 89 2.55 -17.40 4.71
C TRP A 89 3.32 -16.72 3.57
N THR A 90 3.65 -15.44 3.73
CA THR A 90 4.38 -14.63 2.74
C THR A 90 5.69 -15.30 2.30
N GLY A 91 6.41 -15.95 3.23
CA GLY A 91 7.61 -16.72 2.87
C GLY A 91 7.33 -17.92 1.97
N ALA A 92 6.19 -18.61 2.15
CA ALA A 92 5.79 -19.71 1.28
C ALA A 92 5.34 -19.19 -0.11
N MET A 93 4.63 -18.05 -0.15
CA MET A 93 4.30 -17.38 -1.41
C MET A 93 5.57 -17.02 -2.18
N ARG A 94 6.56 -16.40 -1.50
CA ARG A 94 7.87 -16.08 -2.06
C ARG A 94 8.54 -17.32 -2.68
N THR A 95 8.59 -18.43 -1.95
CA THR A 95 9.18 -19.68 -2.47
C THR A 95 8.47 -20.19 -3.72
N ILE A 96 7.13 -20.05 -3.80
CA ILE A 96 6.35 -20.42 -4.98
C ILE A 96 6.63 -19.47 -6.16
N ILE A 97 6.57 -18.16 -5.92
CA ILE A 97 6.82 -17.11 -6.94
C ILE A 97 8.18 -17.28 -7.58
N GLN A 98 9.22 -17.56 -6.79
CA GLN A 98 10.60 -17.78 -7.26
C GLN A 98 10.73 -18.95 -8.27
N ARG A 99 9.77 -19.88 -8.28
CA ARG A 99 9.76 -21.00 -9.21
C ARG A 99 8.97 -20.73 -10.47
N CYS A 100 8.08 -19.75 -10.46
CA CYS A 100 7.25 -19.39 -11.60
C CYS A 100 7.94 -18.28 -12.40
N THR A 101 8.94 -18.63 -13.20
CA THR A 101 9.88 -17.66 -13.81
C THR A 101 9.29 -16.77 -14.89
N SER A 102 8.10 -17.10 -15.41
CA SER A 102 7.47 -16.43 -16.54
C SER A 102 6.19 -15.66 -16.16
N ILE A 103 5.95 -15.42 -14.87
CA ILE A 103 4.74 -14.71 -14.42
C ILE A 103 4.70 -13.29 -15.02
N VAL A 104 3.56 -12.92 -15.58
CA VAL A 104 3.26 -11.57 -16.06
C VAL A 104 2.20 -10.88 -15.20
N GLU A 105 1.38 -11.63 -14.46
CA GLU A 105 0.31 -11.11 -13.59
C GLU A 105 0.38 -11.79 -12.22
N LEU A 106 0.54 -10.99 -11.17
CA LEU A 106 0.59 -11.45 -9.78
C LEU A 106 -0.46 -10.72 -8.95
N GLU A 107 -1.30 -11.51 -8.29
CA GLU A 107 -2.30 -11.02 -7.34
C GLU A 107 -1.99 -11.57 -5.94
N LEU A 108 -1.82 -10.64 -5.00
CA LEU A 108 -1.47 -10.88 -3.60
C LEU A 108 -2.58 -10.32 -2.71
N ASP A 109 -3.46 -11.19 -2.25
CA ASP A 109 -4.41 -10.86 -1.18
C ASP A 109 -3.76 -11.20 0.17
N LEU A 110 -3.18 -10.20 0.83
CA LEU A 110 -2.56 -10.28 2.16
C LEU A 110 -3.35 -9.52 3.22
N GLU A 111 -4.63 -9.27 2.98
CA GLU A 111 -5.50 -8.56 3.92
C GLU A 111 -5.50 -9.29 5.28
N GLU A 112 -5.01 -8.59 6.30
CA GLU A 112 -4.99 -9.09 7.66
C GLU A 112 -5.02 -7.94 8.65
N PHE A 113 -6.09 -7.94 9.43
CA PHE A 113 -6.11 -7.24 10.69
C PHE A 113 -5.11 -7.87 11.67
N VAL A 114 -4.11 -7.10 12.09
CA VAL A 114 -3.26 -7.40 13.23
C VAL A 114 -3.51 -6.34 14.26
N ARG A 115 -3.66 -6.75 15.51
CA ARG A 115 -3.81 -5.80 16.60
C ARG A 115 -2.57 -4.91 16.74
N PRO A 116 -2.73 -3.60 16.96
CA PRO A 116 -1.63 -2.64 16.98
C PRO A 116 -0.61 -2.88 18.11
N ASP A 117 -0.98 -3.57 19.19
CA ASP A 117 -0.06 -3.97 20.25
C ASP A 117 0.92 -5.11 19.84
N HIS A 118 0.73 -5.71 18.66
CA HIS A 118 1.66 -6.69 18.06
C HIS A 118 2.59 -6.04 17.04
N LEU A 119 3.14 -4.87 17.38
CA LEU A 119 3.96 -4.05 16.48
C LEU A 119 5.13 -4.83 15.85
N GLU A 120 5.84 -5.65 16.64
CA GLU A 120 6.94 -6.47 16.13
C GLU A 120 6.49 -7.44 15.03
N TYR A 121 5.28 -7.99 15.14
CA TYR A 121 4.71 -8.86 14.12
C TYR A 121 4.36 -8.08 12.84
N ILE A 122 3.77 -6.89 13.00
CA ILE A 122 3.44 -6.00 11.88
C ILE A 122 4.71 -5.61 11.11
N GLN A 123 5.78 -5.24 11.83
CA GLN A 123 7.09 -4.93 11.27
C GLN A 123 7.69 -6.16 10.54
N ALA A 124 7.65 -7.34 11.15
CA ALA A 124 8.14 -8.58 10.53
C ALA A 124 7.34 -8.95 9.26
N ARG A 125 6.02 -8.71 9.26
CA ARG A 125 5.16 -8.88 8.08
C ARG A 125 5.54 -7.93 6.95
N ARG A 126 5.80 -6.66 7.26
CA ARG A 126 6.26 -5.68 6.27
C ARG A 126 7.62 -6.06 5.67
N GLU A 127 8.55 -6.54 6.47
CA GLU A 127 9.85 -7.04 6.00
C GLU A 127 9.68 -8.28 5.10
N ALA A 128 8.79 -9.20 5.48
CA ALA A 128 8.48 -10.37 4.65
C ALA A 128 7.85 -9.97 3.29
N LEU A 129 6.98 -8.95 3.28
CA LEU A 129 6.44 -8.38 2.04
C LEU A 129 7.56 -7.78 1.18
N SER A 130 8.45 -6.99 1.76
CA SER A 130 9.61 -6.44 1.04
C SER A 130 10.42 -7.56 0.39
N SER A 131 10.73 -8.61 1.15
CA SER A 131 11.48 -9.77 0.65
C SER A 131 10.76 -10.52 -0.48
N LEU A 132 9.43 -10.61 -0.42
CA LEU A 132 8.61 -11.19 -1.49
C LEU A 132 8.68 -10.31 -2.75
N VAL A 133 8.43 -9.00 -2.63
CA VAL A 133 8.47 -8.06 -3.77
C VAL A 133 9.84 -8.09 -4.46
N GLY A 134 10.93 -8.11 -3.68
CA GLY A 134 12.30 -8.21 -4.23
C GLY A 134 12.62 -9.55 -4.91
N SER A 135 11.75 -10.56 -4.80
CA SER A 135 11.91 -11.87 -5.44
C SER A 135 11.06 -12.05 -6.70
N ILE A 136 10.23 -11.07 -7.03
CA ILE A 136 9.33 -11.13 -8.18
C ILE A 136 10.14 -11.16 -9.49
N PRO A 137 9.81 -12.05 -10.43
CA PRO A 137 10.45 -12.10 -11.74
C PRO A 137 10.27 -10.81 -12.55
N LYS A 138 11.31 -10.42 -13.32
CA LYS A 138 11.29 -9.25 -14.23
C LYS A 138 10.29 -9.39 -15.40
N SER A 139 9.71 -10.57 -15.59
CA SER A 139 8.60 -10.82 -16.51
C SER A 139 7.28 -10.18 -16.05
N LEU A 140 7.18 -9.77 -14.78
CA LEU A 140 5.96 -9.20 -14.23
C LEU A 140 5.55 -7.91 -14.96
N ARG A 141 4.26 -7.78 -15.27
CA ARG A 141 3.63 -6.62 -15.89
C ARG A 141 2.48 -6.06 -15.06
N VAL A 142 1.78 -6.91 -14.32
CA VAL A 142 0.63 -6.52 -13.49
C VAL A 142 0.87 -6.98 -12.07
N LEU A 143 0.90 -6.03 -11.13
CA LEU A 143 0.92 -6.29 -9.69
C LEU A 143 -0.37 -5.77 -9.06
N LEU A 144 -1.15 -6.68 -8.48
CA LEU A 144 -2.30 -6.36 -7.66
C LEU A 144 -1.99 -6.79 -6.23
N TYR A 145 -2.02 -5.85 -5.28
CA TYR A 145 -1.78 -6.10 -3.88
C TYR A 145 -2.92 -5.54 -3.05
N GLN A 146 -3.46 -6.38 -2.17
CA GLN A 146 -4.44 -6.00 -1.17
C GLN A 146 -3.86 -6.27 0.22
N GLY A 147 -3.67 -5.20 0.98
CA GLY A 147 -3.16 -5.24 2.34
C GLY A 147 -4.27 -4.99 3.36
N HIS A 148 -3.84 -4.51 4.52
CA HIS A 148 -4.69 -3.97 5.57
C HIS A 148 -3.99 -2.75 6.13
N ASP A 149 -4.74 -1.75 6.55
CA ASP A 149 -4.20 -0.58 7.24
C ASP A 149 -3.60 -1.00 8.60
N ASP A 150 -2.37 -0.57 8.88
CA ASP A 150 -1.69 -0.84 10.15
C ASP A 150 -2.14 0.19 11.22
N ALA A 151 -3.46 0.28 11.44
CA ALA A 151 -4.10 1.33 12.24
C ALA A 151 -3.87 1.18 13.75
N PRO A 152 -3.84 2.30 14.50
CA PRO A 152 -3.84 2.26 15.96
C PRO A 152 -5.20 1.80 16.51
N TRP A 153 -5.28 1.54 17.83
CA TRP A 153 -6.53 1.07 18.46
C TRP A 153 -7.68 2.08 18.37
N LYS A 154 -7.34 3.36 18.46
CA LYS A 154 -8.28 4.47 18.40
C LYS A 154 -7.74 5.52 17.43
N PRO A 155 -8.62 6.23 16.71
CA PRO A 155 -8.20 7.26 15.76
C PRO A 155 -7.29 8.35 16.34
N ALA A 156 -7.51 8.70 17.61
CA ALA A 156 -6.76 9.72 18.34
C ALA A 156 -5.35 9.28 18.78
N MET A 157 -5.05 7.97 18.76
CA MET A 157 -3.75 7.46 19.17
C MET A 157 -2.71 7.67 18.06
N SER A 158 -1.44 7.76 18.47
CA SER A 158 -0.34 7.86 17.52
C SER A 158 -0.31 6.64 16.57
N PRO A 159 -0.10 6.86 15.25
CA PRO A 159 0.06 5.77 14.31
C PRO A 159 1.30 4.91 14.59
N LEU A 160 1.27 3.68 14.07
CA LEU A 160 2.35 2.71 14.28
C LEU A 160 3.56 3.01 13.39
N ASN A 161 4.77 2.95 13.97
CA ASN A 161 6.00 2.93 13.19
C ASN A 161 6.31 1.49 12.71
N VAL A 162 5.99 1.21 11.45
CA VAL A 162 6.19 -0.09 10.82
C VAL A 162 7.54 -0.24 10.11
N ILE A 163 8.39 0.79 10.14
CA ILE A 163 9.76 0.80 9.60
C ILE A 163 10.77 1.37 10.61
N PRO A 164 11.03 0.69 11.74
CA PRO A 164 11.88 1.22 12.81
C PRO A 164 13.33 1.49 12.37
N SER A 165 13.79 0.85 11.28
CA SER A 165 15.10 1.12 10.67
C SER A 165 15.19 2.46 9.93
N GLY A 166 14.05 3.13 9.69
CA GLY A 166 13.93 4.31 8.83
C GLY A 166 14.02 4.02 7.33
N VAL A 167 14.22 2.76 6.93
CA VAL A 167 14.36 2.36 5.52
C VAL A 167 13.09 1.65 5.05
N ASP A 168 12.38 2.26 4.12
CA ASP A 168 11.21 1.65 3.49
C ASP A 168 11.61 0.71 2.34
N SER A 169 12.03 -0.50 2.69
CA SER A 169 12.45 -1.54 1.74
C SER A 169 11.34 -2.01 0.81
N VAL A 170 10.05 -1.84 1.18
CA VAL A 170 8.91 -2.17 0.30
C VAL A 170 8.87 -1.19 -0.86
N SER A 171 8.91 0.12 -0.57
CA SER A 171 8.95 1.17 -1.60
C SER A 171 10.19 1.03 -2.50
N PHE A 172 11.33 0.66 -1.92
CA PHE A 172 12.55 0.38 -2.70
C PHE A 172 12.35 -0.77 -3.69
N ASN A 173 11.91 -1.94 -3.23
CA ASN A 173 11.74 -3.11 -4.10
C ASN A 173 10.63 -2.93 -5.14
N LEU A 174 9.60 -2.11 -4.85
CA LEU A 174 8.59 -1.75 -5.85
C LEU A 174 9.20 -0.94 -7.01
N ARG A 175 10.14 -0.04 -6.72
CA ARG A 175 10.84 0.75 -7.75
C ARG A 175 11.73 -0.11 -8.65
N ASP A 176 12.25 -1.24 -8.17
CA ASP A 176 13.01 -2.19 -9.01
C ASP A 176 12.15 -2.82 -10.11
N LEU A 177 10.82 -2.77 -9.98
CA LEU A 177 9.87 -3.24 -10.99
C LEU A 177 9.51 -2.16 -12.03
N SER A 178 10.00 -0.92 -11.86
CA SER A 178 9.58 0.25 -12.64
C SER A 178 9.71 0.11 -14.16
N ILE A 179 10.80 -0.50 -14.63
CA ILE A 179 11.05 -0.69 -16.07
C ILE A 179 10.27 -1.85 -16.70
N HIS A 180 9.43 -2.54 -15.92
CA HIS A 180 8.70 -3.73 -16.36
C HIS A 180 7.19 -3.57 -16.21
N LEU A 181 6.72 -2.92 -15.16
CA LEU A 181 5.31 -2.84 -14.82
C LEU A 181 4.49 -2.02 -15.83
N GLN A 182 3.30 -2.55 -16.11
CA GLN A 182 2.22 -1.92 -16.87
C GLN A 182 1.08 -1.50 -15.96
N GLN A 183 0.81 -2.26 -14.90
CA GLN A 183 -0.24 -1.96 -13.93
C GLN A 183 0.28 -2.20 -12.51
N LEU A 184 0.09 -1.20 -11.65
CA LEU A 184 0.36 -1.27 -10.22
C LEU A 184 -0.91 -0.86 -9.48
N LYS A 185 -1.48 -1.80 -8.73
CA LYS A 185 -2.60 -1.55 -7.82
C LYS A 185 -2.20 -1.95 -6.40
N LEU A 186 -2.22 -1.00 -5.48
CA LEU A 186 -2.02 -1.21 -4.04
C LEU A 186 -3.31 -0.77 -3.32
N VAL A 187 -3.91 -1.67 -2.55
CA VAL A 187 -5.13 -1.42 -1.77
C VAL A 187 -4.80 -1.57 -0.29
N ASN A 188 -5.28 -0.65 0.55
CA ASN A 188 -5.13 -0.67 2.01
C ASN A 188 -3.66 -0.88 2.41
N THR A 189 -2.77 -0.03 1.89
CA THR A 189 -1.33 -0.20 2.03
C THR A 189 -0.66 1.08 2.54
N THR A 190 -0.04 0.99 3.72
CA THR A 190 0.82 2.05 4.25
C THR A 190 2.08 2.19 3.38
N ILE A 191 2.20 3.29 2.65
CA ILE A 191 3.33 3.61 1.76
C ILE A 191 3.87 5.01 2.05
N ALA A 192 5.16 5.23 1.81
CA ALA A 192 5.69 6.58 1.80
C ALA A 192 5.06 7.39 0.64
N TYR A 193 4.70 8.65 0.90
CA TYR A 193 4.10 9.52 -0.12
C TYR A 193 5.06 9.86 -1.26
N ASP A 194 6.37 9.68 -1.06
CA ASP A 194 7.38 9.81 -2.11
C ASP A 194 7.87 8.47 -2.67
N CYS A 195 7.08 7.40 -2.56
CA CYS A 195 7.50 6.05 -2.95
C CYS A 195 7.86 5.91 -4.44
N LEU A 196 7.23 6.68 -5.35
CA LEU A 196 7.45 6.58 -6.79
C LEU A 196 8.68 7.38 -7.27
N SER A 197 8.88 8.57 -6.69
CA SER A 197 10.03 9.44 -6.92
C SER A 197 10.48 10.04 -5.58
N PRO A 198 11.49 9.44 -4.92
CA PRO A 198 11.94 9.89 -3.60
C PRO A 198 12.36 11.36 -3.60
N LEU A 199 11.90 12.09 -2.58
CA LEU A 199 12.13 13.53 -2.44
C LEU A 199 13.06 13.83 -1.26
N ASP A 200 13.81 14.93 -1.35
CA ASP A 200 14.55 15.50 -0.23
C ASP A 200 13.63 16.29 0.71
N GLU A 201 14.20 16.90 1.74
CA GLU A 201 13.45 17.71 2.72
C GLU A 201 12.79 18.95 2.10
N LYS A 202 13.28 19.43 0.97
CA LYS A 202 12.75 20.60 0.25
C LYS A 202 11.69 20.21 -0.80
N GLY A 203 11.38 18.92 -0.92
CA GLY A 203 10.47 18.40 -1.92
C GLY A 203 11.09 18.35 -3.32
N GLN A 204 12.41 18.34 -3.45
CA GLN A 204 13.10 18.12 -4.73
C GLN A 204 13.45 16.63 -4.91
N PRO A 205 13.47 16.09 -6.14
CA PRO A 205 13.91 14.72 -6.38
C PRO A 205 15.33 14.46 -5.85
N LYS A 206 15.50 13.41 -5.05
CA LYS A 206 16.82 12.97 -4.58
C LYS A 206 17.72 12.55 -5.75
N PRO A 207 19.06 12.59 -5.57
CA PRO A 207 19.99 12.01 -6.54
C PRO A 207 19.64 10.54 -6.83
N GLY A 208 19.46 10.19 -8.11
CA GLY A 208 19.03 8.86 -8.53
C GLY A 208 17.51 8.73 -8.72
N SER A 209 16.67 9.55 -8.09
CA SER A 209 15.21 9.57 -8.36
C SER A 209 14.92 9.92 -9.81
N LEU A 210 15.71 10.84 -10.39
CA LEU A 210 15.67 11.20 -11.81
C LEU A 210 16.21 10.10 -12.75
N GLN A 211 16.65 8.95 -12.24
CA GLN A 211 17.00 7.79 -13.08
C GLN A 211 15.89 6.73 -13.06
N LEU A 212 14.95 6.82 -12.10
CA LEU A 212 13.77 5.98 -12.06
C LEU A 212 12.90 6.28 -13.28
N ASN A 213 12.49 5.23 -13.97
CA ASN A 213 11.70 5.34 -15.19
C ASN A 213 10.61 4.28 -15.18
N TRP A 214 9.41 4.67 -15.58
CA TRP A 214 8.23 3.82 -15.60
C TRP A 214 7.68 3.72 -17.04
N PRO A 215 8.51 3.30 -18.02
CA PRO A 215 8.26 3.48 -19.45
C PRO A 215 7.02 2.72 -19.95
N TYR A 216 6.60 1.69 -19.22
CA TYR A 216 5.48 0.83 -19.60
C TYR A 216 4.24 1.02 -18.73
N LEU A 217 4.31 1.80 -17.64
CA LEU A 217 3.22 1.92 -16.70
C LEU A 217 2.04 2.66 -17.35
N GLU A 218 0.88 2.01 -17.36
CA GLU A 218 -0.36 2.50 -17.95
C GLU A 218 -1.42 2.83 -16.88
N VAL A 219 -1.42 2.06 -15.78
CA VAL A 219 -2.38 2.17 -14.68
C VAL A 219 -1.64 2.19 -13.35
N LEU A 220 -1.90 3.23 -12.56
CA LEU A 220 -1.46 3.36 -11.18
C LEU A 220 -2.67 3.60 -10.28
N GLU A 221 -2.93 2.67 -9.37
CA GLU A 221 -4.04 2.76 -8.42
C GLU A 221 -3.51 2.55 -7.00
N LEU A 222 -3.66 3.55 -6.16
CA LEU A 222 -3.31 3.50 -4.74
C LEU A 222 -4.59 3.81 -3.95
N GLU A 223 -5.26 2.78 -3.46
CA GLU A 223 -6.58 2.88 -2.85
C GLU A 223 -6.50 2.58 -1.35
N GLY A 224 -7.28 3.30 -0.54
CA GLY A 224 -7.27 3.11 0.91
C GLY A 224 -5.90 3.39 1.54
N ILE A 225 -5.16 4.40 1.06
CA ILE A 225 -3.90 4.76 1.70
C ILE A 225 -4.24 5.33 3.08
N PRO A 226 -3.72 4.76 4.18
CA PRO A 226 -4.04 5.29 5.50
C PRO A 226 -3.48 6.70 5.69
N PRO A 227 -4.08 7.51 6.58
CA PRO A 227 -3.69 8.91 6.82
C PRO A 227 -2.42 9.05 7.66
N TRP A 228 -1.45 8.15 7.51
CA TRP A 228 -0.13 8.17 8.16
C TRP A 228 0.94 7.51 7.29
N LEU A 229 2.18 7.91 7.51
CA LEU A 229 3.34 7.34 6.85
C LEU A 229 3.79 6.04 7.54
N PRO A 230 4.55 5.16 6.85
CA PRO A 230 5.12 3.96 7.46
C PRO A 230 5.97 4.23 8.71
N SER A 231 6.53 5.44 8.85
CA SER A 231 7.29 5.87 10.03
C SER A 231 6.44 6.09 11.28
N GLY A 232 5.10 6.03 11.16
CA GLY A 232 4.16 6.41 12.22
C GLY A 232 3.85 7.91 12.25
N GLU A 233 4.39 8.70 11.31
CA GLU A 233 4.09 10.12 11.20
C GLU A 233 2.66 10.32 10.66
N PRO A 234 1.78 11.01 11.40
CA PRO A 234 0.41 11.26 10.96
C PRO A 234 0.39 12.32 9.84
N THR A 235 -0.53 12.15 8.88
CA THR A 235 -0.75 13.13 7.79
C THR A 235 -1.99 14.00 8.00
N TYR A 236 -2.73 13.71 9.07
CA TYR A 236 -3.83 14.52 9.60
C TYR A 236 -3.65 14.70 11.10
N HIS A 237 -4.10 15.83 11.63
CA HIS A 237 -4.05 16.19 13.05
C HIS A 237 -5.44 16.49 13.60
N ASN A 238 -5.57 16.31 14.91
CA ASN A 238 -6.77 16.71 15.64
C ASN A 238 -6.85 18.23 15.74
N THR A 239 -8.04 18.76 16.05
CA THR A 239 -8.16 20.18 16.39
C THR A 239 -7.37 20.48 17.68
N PRO A 240 -6.95 21.74 17.93
CA PRO A 240 -6.26 22.08 19.17
C PRO A 240 -7.06 21.74 20.44
N GLU A 241 -8.39 21.81 20.34
CA GLU A 241 -9.32 21.48 21.43
C GLU A 241 -9.30 19.97 21.69
N ASP A 242 -9.57 19.15 20.66
CA ASP A 242 -9.50 17.69 20.77
C ASP A 242 -8.11 17.23 21.24
N GLN A 243 -7.04 17.82 20.70
CA GLN A 243 -5.67 17.46 21.08
C GLN A 243 -5.38 17.76 22.55
N SER A 244 -5.91 18.87 23.08
CA SER A 244 -5.77 19.19 24.51
C SER A 244 -6.45 18.14 25.39
N GLU A 245 -7.65 17.68 25.01
CA GLU A 245 -8.35 16.63 25.75
C GLU A 245 -7.63 15.27 25.63
N ILE A 246 -7.07 14.98 24.46
CA ILE A 246 -6.28 13.77 24.21
C ILE A 246 -5.01 13.75 25.07
N ASP A 247 -4.32 14.90 25.17
CA ASP A 247 -3.09 15.03 25.95
C ASP A 247 -3.33 14.89 27.47
N GLU A 248 -4.56 15.11 27.94
CA GLU A 248 -4.98 14.92 29.33
C GLU A 248 -5.29 13.44 29.69
N ILE A 249 -5.28 12.52 28.71
CA ILE A 249 -5.53 11.10 28.97
C ILE A 249 -4.35 10.49 29.74
N GLU A 250 -4.58 10.17 31.01
CA GLU A 250 -3.60 9.48 31.84
C GLU A 250 -3.52 7.97 31.55
N ASN A 251 -4.66 7.36 31.17
CA ASN A 251 -4.76 5.92 30.94
C ASN A 251 -5.51 5.57 29.64
N TRP A 252 -4.74 5.40 28.57
CA TRP A 252 -5.27 4.96 27.28
C TRP A 252 -5.98 3.60 27.32
N GLU A 253 -5.65 2.75 28.29
CA GLU A 253 -6.20 1.40 28.37
C GLU A 253 -7.71 1.43 28.65
N ASP A 254 -8.17 2.36 29.48
CA ASP A 254 -9.59 2.55 29.76
C ASP A 254 -10.34 3.06 28.52
N VAL A 255 -9.73 4.00 27.79
CA VAL A 255 -10.29 4.57 26.56
C VAL A 255 -10.38 3.52 25.44
N ILE A 256 -9.38 2.64 25.32
CA ILE A 256 -9.40 1.55 24.34
C ILE A 256 -10.53 0.56 24.62
N CYS A 257 -10.77 0.23 25.89
CA CYS A 257 -11.79 -0.74 26.32
C CYS A 257 -13.24 -0.23 26.17
N ASP A 258 -13.44 1.07 26.02
CA ASP A 258 -14.76 1.68 25.87
C ASP A 258 -15.06 1.93 24.38
N VAL A 259 -16.17 1.39 23.86
CA VAL A 259 -16.58 1.56 22.45
C VAL A 259 -16.80 3.03 22.12
N GLU A 260 -17.47 3.73 23.02
CA GLU A 260 -17.99 5.09 22.82
C GLU A 260 -16.95 6.14 23.19
N ALA A 261 -15.96 5.79 24.02
CA ALA A 261 -14.88 6.70 24.37
C ALA A 261 -13.91 6.91 23.22
N GLY A 262 -13.41 8.15 23.13
CA GLY A 262 -12.43 8.59 22.15
C GLY A 262 -12.99 9.68 21.23
N TRP A 263 -12.13 10.10 20.32
CA TRP A 263 -12.43 11.13 19.34
C TRP A 263 -12.63 10.50 17.97
N GLY A 264 -13.24 11.26 17.07
CA GLY A 264 -13.27 10.92 15.65
C GLY A 264 -11.86 10.85 15.05
N TRP A 265 -11.78 10.47 13.78
CA TRP A 265 -10.52 10.51 13.05
C TRP A 265 -10.01 11.95 12.91
N PRO A 266 -8.67 12.16 13.01
CA PRO A 266 -8.06 13.47 12.77
C PRO A 266 -8.56 14.10 11.46
N GLU A 267 -8.97 15.36 11.53
CA GLU A 267 -9.64 16.03 10.40
C GLU A 267 -8.77 17.07 9.69
N LEU A 268 -7.71 17.58 10.32
CA LEU A 268 -6.89 18.67 9.78
C LEU A 268 -5.71 18.12 8.97
N PRO A 269 -5.69 18.23 7.63
CA PRO A 269 -4.60 17.69 6.83
C PRO A 269 -3.31 18.50 7.00
N THR A 270 -2.17 17.80 6.98
CA THR A 270 -0.86 18.43 6.86
C THR A 270 -0.54 18.65 5.39
N GLU A 271 -0.77 19.87 4.90
CA GLU A 271 -0.65 20.22 3.48
C GLU A 271 0.68 19.77 2.84
N GLU A 272 1.81 19.89 3.56
CA GLU A 272 3.12 19.47 3.05
C GLU A 272 3.15 17.98 2.66
N HIS A 273 2.48 17.08 3.40
CA HIS A 273 2.44 15.67 3.01
C HIS A 273 1.70 15.48 1.67
N PHE A 274 0.59 16.20 1.46
CA PHE A 274 -0.12 16.17 0.18
C PHE A 274 0.68 16.81 -0.94
N HIS A 275 1.38 17.93 -0.69
CA HIS A 275 2.32 18.51 -1.64
C HIS A 275 3.37 17.49 -2.03
N ARG A 276 4.01 16.81 -1.07
CA ARG A 276 5.04 15.79 -1.32
C ARG A 276 4.51 14.61 -2.14
N LEU A 277 3.30 14.12 -1.83
CA LEU A 277 2.63 13.08 -2.60
C LEU A 277 2.47 13.49 -4.06
N LEU A 278 1.90 14.68 -4.30
CA LEU A 278 1.64 15.17 -5.65
C LEU A 278 2.93 15.55 -6.39
N ILE A 279 3.95 16.07 -5.71
CA ILE A 279 5.26 16.38 -6.29
C ILE A 279 5.96 15.09 -6.74
N SER A 280 6.02 14.09 -5.85
CA SER A 280 6.65 12.80 -6.16
C SER A 280 5.97 12.13 -7.34
N LEU A 281 4.63 12.09 -7.30
CA LEU A 281 3.83 11.56 -8.39
C LEU A 281 4.05 12.33 -9.69
N GLY A 282 4.03 13.67 -9.65
CA GLY A 282 4.25 14.51 -10.84
C GLY A 282 5.58 14.17 -11.51
N TYR A 283 6.69 14.21 -10.76
CA TYR A 283 8.02 13.86 -11.28
C TYR A 283 8.11 12.43 -11.81
N ALA A 284 7.51 11.46 -11.12
CA ALA A 284 7.48 10.07 -11.59
C ALA A 284 6.66 9.95 -12.88
N ALA A 285 5.53 10.64 -12.94
CA ALA A 285 4.57 10.58 -14.02
C ALA A 285 5.13 11.22 -15.31
N GLN A 286 5.99 12.24 -15.24
CA GLN A 286 6.73 12.75 -16.42
C GLN A 286 7.53 11.65 -17.14
N ARG A 287 7.84 10.55 -16.44
CA ARG A 287 8.57 9.37 -16.93
C ARG A 287 7.67 8.14 -17.11
N MET A 288 6.37 8.38 -17.28
CA MET A 288 5.33 7.39 -17.58
C MET A 288 4.64 7.74 -18.92
N PRO A 289 5.30 7.56 -20.07
CA PRO A 289 4.77 7.99 -21.37
C PRO A 289 3.50 7.25 -21.80
N ARG A 290 3.19 6.10 -21.18
CA ARG A 290 2.01 5.29 -21.47
C ARG A 290 0.88 5.44 -20.45
N LEU A 291 1.03 6.36 -19.48
CA LEU A 291 0.07 6.53 -18.40
C LEU A 291 -1.30 6.94 -18.93
N LYS A 292 -2.30 6.11 -18.65
CA LYS A 292 -3.70 6.31 -19.05
C LYS A 292 -4.55 6.73 -17.86
N ASN A 293 -4.28 6.14 -16.70
CA ASN A 293 -5.07 6.32 -15.49
C ASN A 293 -4.18 6.42 -14.26
N VAL A 294 -4.45 7.42 -13.41
CA VAL A 294 -4.00 7.43 -12.02
C VAL A 294 -5.21 7.60 -11.13
N LYS A 295 -5.32 6.77 -10.09
CA LYS A 295 -6.24 6.97 -8.98
C LYS A 295 -5.47 6.84 -7.68
N ILE A 296 -5.57 7.87 -6.84
CA ILE A 296 -5.05 7.84 -5.48
C ILE A 296 -6.20 8.21 -4.55
N GLU A 297 -6.36 7.43 -3.50
CA GLU A 297 -7.38 7.60 -2.48
C GLU A 297 -6.71 7.44 -1.12
N VAL A 298 -6.60 8.56 -0.39
CA VAL A 298 -6.15 8.55 1.00
C VAL A 298 -7.41 8.44 1.87
N GLU A 299 -7.49 7.34 2.60
CA GLU A 299 -8.57 7.03 3.51
C GLU A 299 -8.48 7.96 4.72
N SER A 300 -9.42 8.89 4.80
CA SER A 300 -9.60 9.74 5.98
C SER A 300 -11.09 10.08 6.08
N HIS A 301 -11.52 10.61 7.22
CA HIS A 301 -12.90 11.07 7.39
C HIS A 301 -13.27 12.21 6.41
N ARG A 302 -12.26 12.87 5.83
CA ARG A 302 -12.34 13.97 4.88
C ARG A 302 -11.85 13.58 3.47
N GLN A 303 -11.69 12.27 3.20
CA GLN A 303 -11.27 11.60 1.96
C GLN A 303 -10.54 12.49 0.93
N PHE A 304 -9.25 12.26 0.71
CA PHE A 304 -8.52 12.89 -0.39
C PHE A 304 -8.47 11.94 -1.59
N THR A 305 -9.04 12.36 -2.72
CA THR A 305 -8.96 11.63 -3.98
C THR A 305 -8.21 12.45 -5.01
N PHE A 306 -7.23 11.83 -5.69
CA PHE A 306 -6.55 12.41 -6.84
C PHE A 306 -6.71 11.49 -8.05
N CYS A 307 -7.08 12.06 -9.20
CA CYS A 307 -7.29 11.35 -10.44
C CYS A 307 -6.59 12.04 -11.61
N LEU A 308 -5.88 11.26 -12.43
CA LEU A 308 -5.44 11.67 -13.75
C LEU A 308 -6.26 10.92 -14.79
N GLN A 309 -6.94 11.67 -15.67
CA GLN A 309 -7.64 11.12 -16.82
C GLN A 309 -6.96 11.59 -18.11
N ASN A 310 -6.21 10.70 -18.75
CA ASN A 310 -5.59 10.95 -20.05
C ASN A 310 -6.51 10.46 -21.16
N LYS A 311 -7.35 11.35 -21.72
CA LYS A 311 -8.23 11.05 -22.84
C LYS A 311 -7.72 11.75 -24.10
N ALA A 312 -8.02 11.18 -25.28
CA ALA A 312 -7.53 11.70 -26.57
C ALA A 312 -7.85 13.19 -26.85
N ALA A 313 -8.89 13.74 -26.21
CA ALA A 313 -9.29 15.14 -26.37
C ALA A 313 -8.68 16.09 -25.33
N GLN A 314 -8.37 15.59 -24.13
CA GLN A 314 -7.89 16.42 -23.01
C GLN A 314 -7.30 15.55 -21.90
N ILE A 315 -6.34 16.12 -21.19
CA ILE A 315 -5.64 15.50 -20.08
C ILE A 315 -6.00 16.30 -18.84
N ILE A 316 -6.75 15.68 -17.94
CA ILE A 316 -7.32 16.38 -16.78
C ILE A 316 -6.73 15.77 -15.53
N LEU A 317 -6.14 16.63 -14.70
CA LEU A 317 -5.88 16.34 -13.30
C LEU A 317 -7.08 16.81 -12.50
N LYS A 318 -7.57 15.95 -11.61
CA LYS A 318 -8.65 16.25 -10.68
C LYS A 318 -8.22 15.86 -9.29
N TRP A 319 -8.55 16.66 -8.31
CA TRP A 319 -8.51 16.25 -6.94
C TRP A 319 -9.76 16.72 -6.20
N GLU A 320 -10.13 15.93 -5.21
CA GLU A 320 -11.26 16.17 -4.34
C GLU A 320 -10.78 16.00 -2.91
N CYS A 321 -11.06 16.99 -2.07
CA CYS A 321 -10.72 16.97 -0.66
C CYS A 321 -11.78 17.79 0.08
N PHE A 322 -12.35 17.23 1.15
CA PHE A 322 -13.33 17.95 1.98
C PHE A 322 -12.72 19.15 2.74
N TYR A 323 -11.39 19.28 2.72
CA TYR A 323 -10.67 20.48 3.14
C TYR A 323 -10.13 21.19 1.88
N PRO A 324 -10.23 22.53 1.76
CA PRO A 324 -9.86 23.27 0.56
C PRO A 324 -8.33 23.28 0.33
N TYR A 325 -7.80 22.16 -0.14
CA TYR A 325 -6.39 21.98 -0.46
C TYR A 325 -6.01 22.80 -1.70
N GLN A 326 -4.97 23.61 -1.58
CA GLN A 326 -4.40 24.38 -2.68
C GLN A 326 -2.98 23.88 -3.01
N PRO A 327 -2.71 23.52 -4.28
CA PRO A 327 -1.35 23.15 -4.68
C PRO A 327 -0.44 24.37 -4.63
N ASP A 328 0.82 24.16 -4.25
CA ASP A 328 1.84 25.21 -4.30
C ASP A 328 2.60 25.21 -5.64
N SER A 329 3.57 26.13 -5.75
CA SER A 329 4.40 26.25 -6.96
C SER A 329 5.27 25.02 -7.25
N ARG A 330 5.60 24.21 -6.23
CA ARG A 330 6.37 22.96 -6.41
C ARG A 330 5.50 21.89 -7.05
N VAL A 331 4.25 21.75 -6.62
CA VAL A 331 3.27 20.85 -7.26
C VAL A 331 3.02 21.29 -8.71
N ALA A 332 2.77 22.57 -8.94
CA ALA A 332 2.56 23.13 -10.28
C ALA A 332 3.74 22.83 -11.22
N LYS A 333 4.98 23.03 -10.74
CA LYS A 333 6.21 22.69 -11.47
C LYS A 333 6.33 21.19 -11.78
N ALA A 334 5.99 20.31 -10.84
CA ALA A 334 6.10 18.86 -11.05
C ALA A 334 5.11 18.35 -12.13
N TRP A 335 4.00 19.05 -12.32
CA TRP A 335 2.95 18.68 -13.28
C TRP A 335 2.87 19.56 -14.53
N ASP A 336 3.71 20.60 -14.64
CA ASP A 336 3.77 21.54 -15.77
C ASP A 336 2.43 22.27 -16.04
N PHE A 337 1.86 22.88 -14.99
CA PHE A 337 0.70 23.76 -15.10
C PHE A 337 0.93 25.10 -14.38
N ASP A 338 0.16 26.13 -14.76
CA ASP A 338 0.16 27.42 -14.08
C ASP A 338 -0.89 27.43 -12.95
N LEU A 339 -0.57 27.95 -11.76
CA LEU A 339 -1.50 27.96 -10.61
C LEU A 339 -2.81 28.68 -10.93
N ASP A 340 -2.79 29.68 -11.82
CA ASP A 340 -3.98 30.41 -12.28
C ASP A 340 -4.91 29.56 -13.17
N ASP A 341 -4.43 28.43 -13.70
CA ASP A 341 -5.24 27.48 -14.50
C ASP A 341 -6.09 26.54 -13.64
N VAL A 342 -5.88 26.54 -12.31
CA VAL A 342 -6.62 25.72 -11.35
C VAL A 342 -8.05 26.23 -11.21
N LYS A 343 -9.03 25.33 -11.38
CA LYS A 343 -10.46 25.67 -11.33
C LYS A 343 -11.18 24.91 -10.23
N SER A 344 -11.91 25.63 -9.39
CA SER A 344 -12.91 25.06 -8.49
C SER A 344 -14.22 24.80 -9.24
N HIS A 345 -14.91 23.72 -8.90
CA HIS A 345 -16.22 23.44 -9.47
C HIS A 345 -17.32 24.21 -8.70
N PRO A 346 -18.13 25.05 -9.36
CA PRO A 346 -19.11 25.92 -8.68
C PRO A 346 -20.20 25.18 -7.88
N GLN A 347 -20.42 23.90 -8.17
CA GLN A 347 -21.43 23.05 -7.51
C GLN A 347 -20.84 22.15 -6.42
N TYR A 348 -19.50 22.06 -6.35
CA TYR A 348 -18.75 21.19 -5.44
C TYR A 348 -17.44 21.90 -5.11
N GLU A 349 -17.43 22.76 -4.09
CA GLU A 349 -16.26 23.57 -3.71
C GLU A 349 -15.02 22.72 -3.41
N ASP A 350 -15.24 21.47 -2.96
CA ASP A 350 -14.23 20.47 -2.64
C ASP A 350 -13.58 19.83 -3.88
N LYS A 351 -14.13 20.06 -5.09
CA LYS A 351 -13.63 19.50 -6.34
C LYS A 351 -12.85 20.54 -7.12
N ILE A 352 -11.58 20.22 -7.35
CA ILE A 352 -10.64 21.06 -8.07
C ILE A 352 -10.10 20.30 -9.29
N SER A 353 -9.86 21.01 -10.38
CA SER A 353 -9.25 20.43 -11.57
C SER A 353 -8.34 21.40 -12.31
N VAL A 354 -7.40 20.84 -13.06
CA VAL A 354 -6.57 21.57 -14.02
C VAL A 354 -6.41 20.74 -15.28
N ILE A 355 -6.42 21.41 -16.44
CA ILE A 355 -6.20 20.77 -17.74
C ILE A 355 -4.74 20.94 -18.10
N LEU A 356 -4.03 19.84 -18.31
CA LEU A 356 -2.63 19.87 -18.72
C LEU A 356 -2.52 20.18 -20.21
N ARG A 357 -1.50 20.96 -20.59
CA ARG A 357 -1.24 21.33 -21.99
C ARG A 357 -0.82 20.12 -22.82
N THR A 358 0.05 19.29 -22.27
CA THR A 358 0.60 18.09 -22.92
C THR A 358 0.94 17.01 -21.91
N TRP A 359 0.92 15.74 -22.33
CA TRP A 359 1.43 14.63 -21.54
C TRP A 359 2.02 13.51 -22.43
N PRO A 360 3.17 12.92 -22.07
CA PRO A 360 4.12 13.42 -21.07
C PRO A 360 4.62 14.84 -21.44
N PRO A 361 5.21 15.61 -20.51
CA PRO A 361 5.76 16.92 -20.83
C PRO A 361 6.82 16.83 -21.94
N ASN A 362 6.87 17.82 -22.83
CA ASN A 362 7.82 17.84 -23.96
C ASN A 362 9.29 17.88 -23.51
N THR A 363 9.55 18.39 -22.30
CA THR A 363 10.89 18.43 -21.70
C THR A 363 10.77 17.98 -20.24
N PRO A 364 11.07 16.71 -19.94
CA PRO A 364 11.12 16.24 -18.56
C PRO A 364 12.15 17.04 -17.76
N ILE A 365 11.80 17.40 -16.52
CA ILE A 365 12.67 18.19 -15.62
C ILE A 365 13.79 17.31 -15.04
#